data_AF-A0A3C0PG51-F1
#
_entry.id   AF-A0A3C0PG51-F1
#
_cell.length_a   1.000
_cell.length_b   1.000
_cell.length_c   1.000
_cell.angle_alpha   90.00
_cell.angle_beta   90.00
_cell.angle_gamma   90.00
#
_symmetry.space_group_name_H-M   'P 1'
#
loop_
_entity.id
_entity.type
_entity.pdbx_description
1 polymer ?
#
loop_
_entity_poly.entity_id
_entity_poly.type
_entity_poly.pdbx_seq_one_letter_code
_entity_poly.pdbx_strand_id
1 'polypeptide(L)' 'MKKKPASFFEYNSLKSKGIFFIAGPCVIESEKLCLCIAERLADIAKKNKVDIVFKASYDKAN' A
#
# COMPACT_ATOMS: atom_id res chain seq x y z
N MET A 1 -31.53 2.28 4.43
CA MET A 1 -30.35 2.98 3.85
C MET A 1 -29.11 2.14 4.09
N LYS A 2 -28.45 1.63 3.03
CA LYS A 2 -27.17 0.90 3.18
C LYS A 2 -26.11 1.92 3.63
N LYS A 3 -25.56 1.77 4.84
CA LYS A 3 -24.40 2.58 5.26
C LYS A 3 -23.30 2.36 4.22
N LYS A 4 -22.84 3.43 3.56
CA LYS A 4 -21.59 3.36 2.79
C LYS A 4 -20.53 2.88 3.77
N PRO A 5 -19.76 1.82 3.47
CA PRO A 5 -18.61 1.48 4.31
C PRO A 5 -17.74 2.74 4.39
N ALA A 6 -17.22 3.04 5.58
CA ALA A 6 -16.37 4.21 5.79
C ALA A 6 -15.22 4.17 4.77
N SER A 7 -15.32 4.99 3.73
CA SER A 7 -14.29 5.14 2.70
C SER A 7 -13.36 6.22 3.19
N PHE A 8 -12.44 5.85 4.08
CA PHE A 8 -11.35 6.74 4.49
C PHE A 8 -10.38 6.99 3.32
N PHE A 9 -10.37 6.08 2.34
CA PHE A 9 -9.65 6.25 1.09
C PHE A 9 -10.64 6.53 -0.04
N GLU A 10 -10.73 7.78 -0.49
CA GLU A 10 -11.09 8.07 -1.88
C GLU A 10 -9.92 7.68 -2.78
N TYR A 11 -9.61 6.37 -2.84
CA TYR A 11 -8.67 5.86 -3.84
C TYR A 11 -9.43 5.76 -5.17
N ASN A 12 -9.77 6.92 -5.73
CA ASN A 12 -10.46 7.07 -7.02
C ASN A 12 -9.53 6.80 -8.22
N SER A 13 -8.30 6.32 -7.98
CA SER A 13 -7.23 6.16 -8.97
C SER A 13 -6.57 4.77 -8.96
N LEU A 14 -7.27 3.72 -8.50
CA LEU A 14 -6.82 2.36 -8.86
C LEU A 14 -7.06 2.25 -10.36
N LYS A 15 -6.01 2.03 -11.15
CA LYS A 15 -6.20 1.82 -12.60
C LYS A 15 -7.06 0.58 -12.83
N SER A 16 -7.13 -0.33 -11.86
CA SER A 16 -7.99 -1.50 -11.87
C SER A 16 -9.17 -1.36 -10.91
N LYS A 17 -10.39 -1.71 -11.35
CA LYS A 17 -11.52 -2.00 -10.43
C LYS A 17 -11.35 -3.37 -9.73
N GLY A 18 -10.10 -3.82 -9.55
CA GLY A 18 -9.73 -5.17 -9.18
C GLY A 18 -9.11 -5.30 -7.79
N ILE A 19 -8.49 -6.45 -7.52
CA ILE A 19 -7.76 -6.72 -6.28
C ILE A 19 -6.56 -5.77 -6.19
N PHE A 20 -6.40 -5.11 -5.04
CA PHE A 20 -5.20 -4.35 -4.70
C PHE A 20 -4.54 -4.96 -3.46
N PHE A 21 -3.26 -4.68 -3.27
CA PHE A 21 -2.48 -5.18 -2.14
C PHE A 21 -2.04 -4.03 -1.23
N ILE A 22 -1.87 -4.34 0.05
CA ILE A 22 -1.21 -3.47 1.01
C ILE A 22 0.05 -4.22 1.46
N ALA A 23 1.23 -3.67 1.18
CA ALA A 23 2.50 -4.36 1.41
C ALA A 23 3.61 -3.39 1.82
N GLY A 24 4.59 -3.89 2.56
CA GLY A 24 5.75 -3.14 3.01
C GLY A 24 6.36 -3.75 4.27
N PRO A 25 7.38 -3.11 4.86
CA PRO A 25 8.02 -3.64 6.05
C PRO A 25 7.07 -3.59 7.26
N CYS A 26 7.32 -4.45 8.24
CA CYS A 26 6.49 -4.51 9.45
C CYS A 26 6.57 -3.19 10.24
N VAL A 27 7.75 -2.56 10.28
CA VAL A 27 8.05 -1.28 10.97
C VAL A 27 9.00 -0.45 10.13
N ILE A 28 9.02 0.87 10.35
CA ILE A 28 10.01 1.77 9.77
C ILE A 28 11.34 1.58 10.52
N GLU A 29 12.33 0.96 9.87
CA GLU A 29 13.68 0.80 10.43
C GLU A 29 14.65 1.91 9.98
N SER A 30 14.55 2.31 8.71
CA SER A 30 15.28 3.45 8.15
C SER A 30 14.60 3.95 6.88
N GLU A 31 14.80 5.22 6.55
CA GLU A 31 14.31 5.82 5.30
C GLU A 31 14.80 5.05 4.07
N LYS A 32 16.09 4.71 4.04
CA LYS A 32 16.72 3.97 2.95
C LYS A 32 16.04 2.61 2.72
N LEU A 33 15.78 1.85 3.78
CA LEU A 33 15.11 0.56 3.67
C LEU A 33 13.68 0.71 3.14
N CYS A 34 12.93 1.69 3.65
CA CYS A 34 11.58 1.95 3.18
C CYS A 34 11.54 2.31 1.69
N LEU A 35 12.44 3.19 1.23
CA LEU A 35 12.53 3.57 -0.17
C LEU A 35 12.89 2.39 -1.07
N CYS A 36 13.91 1.59 -0.70
CA CYS A 36 14.27 0.39 -1.47
C CYS A 36 13.11 -0.62 -1.60
N ILE A 37 12.36 -0.84 -0.52
CA ILE A 37 11.19 -1.74 -0.55
C ILE A 37 10.07 -1.14 -1.40
N ALA A 38 9.80 0.17 -1.27
CA ALA A 38 8.76 0.85 -2.02
C ALA A 38 9.05 0.84 -3.54
N GLU A 39 10.29 1.09 -3.95
CA GLU A 39 10.73 0.99 -5.35
C GLU A 39 10.49 -0.42 -5.90
N ARG A 40 10.88 -1.45 -5.13
CA ARG A 40 10.67 -2.84 -5.54
C ARG A 40 9.19 -3.19 -5.67
N LEU A 41 8.34 -2.71 -4.75
CA LEU A 41 6.89 -2.91 -4.82
C LEU A 41 6.28 -2.18 -6.02
N ALA A 42 6.76 -0.97 -6.35
CA ALA A 42 6.32 -0.23 -7.53
C ALA A 42 6.65 -0.98 -8.84
N ASP A 43 7.84 -1.58 -8.94
CA ASP A 43 8.21 -2.43 -10.07
C ASP A 43 7.30 -3.66 -10.20
N ILE A 44 6.99 -4.31 -9.08
CA ILE A 44 6.08 -5.47 -9.02
C ILE A 44 4.66 -5.05 -9.46
N ALA A 45 4.16 -3.93 -8.97
CA ALA A 45 2.87 -3.37 -9.32
C ALA A 45 2.79 -3.12 -10.84
N LYS A 46 3.80 -2.43 -11.40
CA LYS A 46 3.90 -2.13 -12.84
C LYS A 46 3.96 -3.40 -13.68
N LYS A 47 4.79 -4.38 -13.29
CA LYS A 47 4.97 -5.64 -14.03
C LYS A 47 3.68 -6.45 -14.10
N ASN A 48 2.94 -6.53 -12.99
CA ASN A 48 1.76 -7.38 -12.88
C ASN A 48 0.44 -6.64 -13.15
N LYS A 49 0.48 -5.32 -13.40
CA LYS A 49 -0.70 -4.46 -13.60
C LYS A 49 -1.69 -4.56 -12.43
N VAL A 50 -1.16 -4.65 -11.21
CA VAL A 50 -1.93 -4.63 -9.96
C VAL A 50 -1.58 -3.37 -9.19
N ASP A 51 -2.51 -2.92 -8.36
CA ASP A 51 -2.29 -1.78 -7.50
C ASP A 51 -1.74 -2.24 -6.14
N ILE A 52 -0.73 -1.52 -5.62
CA ILE A 52 -0.12 -1.79 -4.31
C ILE A 52 -0.02 -0.48 -3.52
N VAL A 53 -0.55 -0.49 -2.30
CA VAL A 53 -0.37 0.58 -1.31
C VAL A 53 0.82 0.20 -0.42
N PHE A 54 1.84 1.05 -0.38
CA PHE A 54 2.95 0.88 0.55
C PHE A 54 2.48 1.12 1.99
N LYS A 55 2.84 0.23 2.92
CA LYS A 55 2.55 0.37 4.35
C LYS A 55 3.76 0.01 5.20
N ALA A 56 4.02 0.82 6.21
CA ALA A 56 4.94 0.54 7.31
C ALA A 56 4.34 1.09 8.63
N SER A 57 4.58 0.42 9.76
CA SER A 57 4.21 0.99 11.06
C SER A 57 5.29 1.97 11.52
N TYR A 58 4.91 3.18 11.93
CA TYR A 58 5.83 4.12 12.58
C TYR A 58 6.21 3.64 13.99
N ASP A 59 5.20 3.25 14.77
CA ASP A 59 5.38 2.73 16.11
C ASP A 59 4.73 1.34 16.21
N LYS A 60 5.32 0.48 17.04
CA LYS A 60 4.83 -0.86 17.37
C LYS A 60 4.85 -1.03 18.88
N ALA A 61 3.65 -1.18 19.47
CA ALA A 61 3.47 -1.33 20.91
C ALA A 61 3.67 -2.77 21.41
N ASN A 62 4.51 -3.57 20.73
CA ASN A 62 4.73 -4.99 21.02
C ASN A 62 6.19 -5.27 21.40
#